data_AF-A0A7W2G0Q8-F1
#
_entry.id   AF-A0A7W2G0Q8-F1
#
_cell.length_a   1.000
_cell.length_b   1.000
_cell.length_c   1.000
_cell.angle_alpha   90.00
_cell.angle_beta   90.00
_cell.angle_gamma   90.00
#
_symmetry.space_group_name_H-M   'P 1'
#
loop_
_entity.id
_entity.type
_entity.pdbx_description
1 polymer ?
#
loop_
_entity_poly.entity_id
_entity_poly.type
_entity_poly.pdbx_seq_one_letter_code
_entity_poly.pdbx_strand_id
1 'polypeptide(L)'
;MTQLQMINKTKSIAQQDENISAVFMYGSFTKNEGDKYSDIEFYIFVKNKENFSAEKWVNQIHPVALYFINEYGTEVAIFENLVRGEFHFLKTEEIEIIKSWDGIVTFSDFDQMNLIDKDGHLTKTLNQIKTKSPERITNENILWLSQSLLNVVLTTSNLIKREEFAHAHHSLSNVQKYLLWLIRARINKTQHWESPTKSLEKDIDMTWYSAYKTITSDLNPKNIILAFENSLNLSEKLFDELKIETKLNEILHEIRKNYR
;
A
#
# COMPACT_ATOMS: atom_id res chain seq x y z
N MET A 1 -4.43 18.67 16.12
CA MET A 1 -4.62 18.25 14.72
C MET A 1 -5.98 17.60 14.59
N THR A 2 -6.75 17.92 13.55
CA THR A 2 -8.14 17.46 13.35
C THR A 2 -8.25 15.94 13.40
N GLN A 3 -7.36 15.23 12.70
CA GLN A 3 -7.31 13.76 12.67
C GLN A 3 -7.16 13.15 14.07
N LEU A 4 -6.27 13.69 14.90
CA LEU A 4 -6.08 13.21 16.28
C LEU A 4 -7.33 13.43 17.16
N GLN A 5 -8.05 14.53 16.95
CA GLN A 5 -9.32 14.77 17.64
C GLN A 5 -10.38 13.75 17.21
N MET A 6 -10.43 13.41 15.91
CA MET A 6 -11.32 12.40 15.37
C MET A 6 -10.96 10.99 15.86
N ILE A 7 -9.67 10.61 15.89
CA ILE A 7 -9.20 9.34 16.47
C ILE A 7 -9.61 9.23 17.94
N ASN A 8 -9.43 10.31 18.72
CA ASN A 8 -9.87 10.33 20.12
C ASN A 8 -11.39 10.23 20.25
N LYS A 9 -12.15 10.84 19.32
CA LYS A 9 -13.61 10.71 19.28
C LYS A 9 -14.02 9.28 18.94
N THR A 10 -13.40 8.64 17.95
CA THR A 10 -13.57 7.21 17.61
C THR A 10 -13.36 6.33 18.84
N LYS A 11 -12.25 6.55 19.57
CA LYS A 11 -11.96 5.84 20.81
C LYS A 11 -13.07 6.06 21.85
N SER A 12 -13.51 7.30 22.05
CA SER A 12 -14.56 7.64 23.02
C SER A 12 -15.91 6.99 22.70
N ILE A 13 -16.35 7.01 21.43
CA ILE A 13 -17.64 6.40 21.04
C ILE A 13 -17.56 4.87 21.13
N ALA A 14 -16.45 4.27 20.69
CA ALA A 14 -16.22 2.83 20.78
C ALA A 14 -16.16 2.34 22.23
N GLN A 15 -15.57 3.12 23.13
CA GLN A 15 -15.55 2.80 24.57
C GLN A 15 -16.97 2.74 25.16
N GLN A 16 -17.85 3.66 24.76
CA GLN A 16 -19.22 3.78 25.28
C GLN A 16 -20.20 2.79 24.63
N ASP A 17 -19.99 2.45 23.37
CA ASP A 17 -20.87 1.56 22.61
C ASP A 17 -20.66 0.10 23.02
N GLU A 18 -21.61 -0.48 23.76
CA GLU A 18 -21.56 -1.86 24.26
C GLU A 18 -21.46 -2.91 23.14
N ASN A 19 -21.90 -2.57 21.92
CA ASN A 19 -21.83 -3.45 20.76
C ASN A 19 -20.42 -3.51 20.16
N ILE A 20 -19.55 -2.53 20.44
CA ILE A 20 -18.14 -2.57 20.01
C ILE A 20 -17.32 -3.36 21.04
N SER A 21 -16.65 -4.42 20.58
CA SER A 21 -15.72 -5.23 21.39
C SER A 21 -14.29 -4.68 21.31
N ALA A 22 -13.81 -4.38 20.10
CA ALA A 22 -12.45 -3.91 19.88
C ALA A 22 -12.32 -2.94 18.69
N VAL A 23 -11.29 -2.10 18.72
CA VAL A 23 -10.90 -1.19 17.62
C VAL A 23 -9.39 -1.30 17.41
N PHE A 24 -9.03 -1.72 16.20
CA PHE A 24 -7.66 -1.83 15.72
C PHE A 24 -7.39 -0.72 14.70
N MET A 25 -6.48 0.21 15.01
CA MET A 25 -6.02 1.25 14.11
C MET A 25 -4.81 0.76 13.32
N TYR A 26 -4.68 1.23 12.09
CA TYR A 26 -3.49 1.03 11.27
C TYR A 26 -3.14 2.32 10.52
N GLY A 27 -2.14 2.24 9.64
CA GLY A 27 -1.77 3.37 8.80
C GLY A 27 -0.73 4.31 9.43
N SER A 28 -0.69 5.54 8.92
CA SER A 28 0.36 6.51 9.25
C SER A 28 0.38 6.91 10.74
N PHE A 29 -0.79 6.96 11.38
CA PHE A 29 -0.91 7.35 12.79
C PHE A 29 -0.34 6.32 13.77
N THR A 30 -0.31 5.03 13.42
CA THR A 30 0.34 4.00 14.24
C THR A 30 1.84 3.88 13.98
N LYS A 31 2.35 4.58 12.95
CA LYS A 31 3.76 4.56 12.54
C LYS A 31 4.50 5.85 12.92
N ASN A 32 3.84 6.77 13.64
CA ASN A 32 4.32 8.13 13.91
C ASN A 32 4.63 8.93 12.61
N GLU A 33 3.92 8.62 11.53
CA GLU A 33 4.04 9.30 10.23
C GLU A 33 2.79 10.13 9.88
N GLY A 34 1.80 10.15 10.77
CA GLY A 34 0.54 10.86 10.58
C GLY A 34 0.72 12.38 10.59
N ASP A 35 0.15 13.05 9.59
CA ASP A 35 0.15 14.52 9.51
C ASP A 35 -1.23 15.07 9.12
N LYS A 36 -1.30 16.36 8.79
CA LYS A 36 -2.55 17.05 8.46
C LYS A 36 -3.20 16.59 7.15
N TYR A 37 -2.49 15.82 6.33
CA TYR A 37 -2.97 15.24 5.08
C TYR A 37 -3.34 13.75 5.20
N SER A 38 -3.02 13.13 6.34
CA SER A 38 -3.39 11.74 6.62
C SER A 38 -4.89 11.55 6.75
N ASP A 39 -5.34 10.37 6.36
CA ASP A 39 -6.61 9.76 6.71
C ASP A 39 -6.57 9.09 8.08
N ILE A 40 -7.72 8.55 8.50
CA ILE A 40 -7.88 7.73 9.72
C ILE A 40 -8.41 6.35 9.33
N GLU A 41 -7.79 5.28 9.82
CA GLU A 41 -8.02 3.94 9.29
C GLU A 41 -8.23 2.93 10.44
N PHE A 42 -9.34 2.18 10.42
CA PHE A 42 -9.71 1.28 11.52
C PHE A 42 -10.34 -0.04 11.06
N TYR A 43 -10.02 -1.12 11.77
CA TYR A 43 -10.88 -2.29 11.91
C TYR A 43 -11.68 -2.14 13.21
N ILE A 44 -12.99 -2.32 13.11
CA ILE A 44 -13.93 -2.20 14.24
C ILE A 44 -14.67 -3.53 14.38
N PHE A 45 -14.49 -4.17 15.53
CA PHE A 45 -15.06 -5.47 15.83
C PHE A 45 -16.35 -5.33 16.63
N VAL A 46 -17.47 -5.72 16.01
CA VAL A 46 -18.83 -5.61 16.57
C VAL A 46 -19.32 -6.96 17.11
N LYS A 47 -20.14 -6.95 18.16
CA LYS A 47 -20.71 -8.16 18.77
C LYS A 47 -21.93 -8.66 17.98
N ASN A 48 -22.82 -7.74 17.61
CA ASN A 48 -23.99 -8.00 16.77
C ASN A 48 -23.93 -7.10 15.53
N LYS A 49 -23.86 -7.70 14.34
CA LYS A 49 -23.71 -6.98 13.07
C LYS A 49 -25.06 -6.79 12.37
N GLU A 50 -26.04 -7.63 12.67
CA GLU A 50 -27.32 -7.73 11.96
C GLU A 50 -28.15 -6.43 12.05
N ASN A 51 -28.04 -5.70 13.16
CA ASN A 51 -28.71 -4.41 13.35
C ASN A 51 -27.76 -3.20 13.40
N PHE A 52 -26.48 -3.41 13.06
CA PHE A 52 -25.48 -2.35 13.15
C PHE A 52 -25.47 -1.49 11.89
N SER A 53 -25.62 -0.18 12.06
CA SER A 53 -25.53 0.78 10.95
C SER A 53 -24.17 1.46 10.97
N ALA A 54 -23.27 0.98 10.12
CA ALA A 54 -21.89 1.46 10.04
C ALA A 54 -21.81 2.95 9.72
N GLU A 55 -22.52 3.42 8.69
CA GLU A 55 -22.58 4.84 8.33
C GLU A 55 -23.07 5.72 9.50
N LYS A 56 -24.15 5.32 10.19
CA LYS A 56 -24.66 6.05 11.36
C LYS A 56 -23.65 6.07 12.51
N TRP A 57 -22.89 4.99 12.69
CA TRP A 57 -21.83 4.93 13.69
C TRP A 57 -20.69 5.87 13.34
N VAL A 58 -20.21 5.83 12.10
CA VAL A 58 -19.14 6.71 11.60
C VAL A 58 -19.54 8.19 11.66
N ASN A 59 -20.81 8.51 11.39
CA ASN A 59 -21.35 9.88 11.50
C ASN A 59 -21.30 10.46 12.93
N GLN A 60 -21.10 9.64 13.96
CA GLN A 60 -20.89 10.12 15.34
C GLN A 60 -19.46 10.62 15.60
N ILE A 61 -18.49 10.25 14.76
CA ILE A 61 -17.11 10.74 14.83
C ILE A 61 -17.09 12.22 14.41
N HIS A 62 -17.71 12.49 13.26
CA HIS A 62 -17.91 13.81 12.67
C HIS A 62 -19.01 13.67 11.60
N PRO A 63 -19.79 14.72 11.27
CA PRO A 63 -20.69 14.71 10.13
C PRO A 63 -20.01 14.18 8.85
N VAL A 64 -20.65 13.20 8.22
CA VAL A 64 -20.20 12.54 6.99
C VAL A 64 -20.85 13.21 5.78
N ALA A 65 -20.02 13.62 4.82
CA ALA A 65 -20.47 14.20 3.56
C ALA A 65 -20.65 13.13 2.46
N LEU A 66 -19.87 12.04 2.51
CA LEU A 66 -19.98 10.91 1.59
C LEU A 66 -19.60 9.61 2.32
N TYR A 67 -20.42 8.57 2.14
CA TYR A 67 -20.16 7.22 2.64
C TYR A 67 -20.40 6.20 1.52
N PHE A 68 -19.44 5.32 1.25
CA PHE A 68 -19.59 4.28 0.23
C PHE A 68 -18.63 3.11 0.46
N ILE A 69 -18.86 2.00 -0.24
CA ILE A 69 -17.95 0.85 -0.26
C ILE A 69 -17.08 0.95 -1.52
N ASN A 70 -15.75 0.93 -1.37
CA ASN A 70 -14.82 1.00 -2.49
C ASN A 70 -14.64 -0.36 -3.21
N GLU A 71 -13.82 -0.39 -4.25
CA GLU A 71 -13.53 -1.57 -5.07
C GLU A 71 -12.88 -2.73 -4.31
N TYR A 72 -12.36 -2.48 -3.10
CA TYR A 72 -11.76 -3.47 -2.22
C TYR A 72 -12.71 -3.97 -1.13
N GLY A 73 -13.97 -3.53 -1.15
CA GLY A 73 -14.95 -3.86 -0.11
C GLY A 73 -14.76 -3.08 1.20
N THR A 74 -13.93 -2.04 1.21
CA THR A 74 -13.69 -1.18 2.38
C THR A 74 -14.76 -0.11 2.48
N GLU A 75 -15.26 0.16 3.68
CA GLU A 75 -16.19 1.26 3.91
C GLU A 75 -15.41 2.57 4.05
N VAL A 76 -15.64 3.51 3.14
CA VAL A 76 -14.91 4.78 3.04
C VAL A 76 -15.85 5.93 3.37
N ALA A 77 -15.39 6.83 4.24
CA ALA A 77 -16.08 8.06 4.57
C ALA A 77 -15.23 9.29 4.16
N ILE A 78 -15.90 10.30 3.63
CA ILE A 78 -15.39 11.67 3.55
C ILE A 78 -16.23 12.50 4.50
N PHE A 79 -15.60 13.07 5.52
CA PHE A 79 -16.26 13.91 6.50
C PHE A 79 -16.45 15.34 5.97
N GLU A 80 -17.37 16.12 6.54
CA GLU A 80 -17.60 17.52 6.13
C GLU A 80 -16.36 18.42 6.30
N ASN A 81 -15.41 18.02 7.14
CA ASN A 81 -14.11 18.68 7.30
C ASN A 81 -13.04 18.19 6.31
N LEU A 82 -13.42 17.37 5.32
CA LEU A 82 -12.60 16.76 4.27
C LEU A 82 -11.51 15.80 4.75
N VAL A 83 -11.54 15.39 6.01
CA VAL A 83 -10.76 14.21 6.43
C VAL A 83 -11.37 12.97 5.77
N ARG A 84 -10.52 12.12 5.20
CA ARG A 84 -10.92 10.78 4.74
C ARG A 84 -10.80 9.78 5.90
N GLY A 85 -11.69 8.80 5.95
CA GLY A 85 -11.58 7.67 6.85
C GLY A 85 -11.88 6.35 6.15
N GLU A 86 -11.16 5.30 6.54
CA GLU A 86 -11.39 3.92 6.08
C GLU A 86 -11.76 3.04 7.26
N PHE A 87 -12.85 2.29 7.11
CA PHE A 87 -13.46 1.50 8.16
C PHE A 87 -13.74 0.08 7.67
N HIS A 88 -13.36 -0.88 8.49
CA HIS A 88 -13.67 -2.29 8.29
C HIS A 88 -14.48 -2.79 9.47
N PHE A 89 -15.80 -2.97 9.30
CA PHE A 89 -16.66 -3.49 10.35
C PHE A 89 -16.78 -5.01 10.24
N LEU A 90 -16.22 -5.73 11.22
CA LEU A 90 -16.23 -7.19 11.27
C LEU A 90 -16.89 -7.69 12.57
N LYS A 91 -17.40 -8.92 12.57
CA LYS A 91 -17.85 -9.56 13.81
C LYS A 91 -16.67 -9.83 14.73
N THR A 92 -16.91 -9.84 16.03
CA THR A 92 -15.85 -10.09 17.04
C THR A 92 -15.16 -11.45 16.83
N GLU A 93 -15.90 -12.45 16.35
CA GLU A 93 -15.37 -13.77 15.99
C GLU A 93 -14.36 -13.74 14.84
N GLU A 94 -14.37 -12.69 14.01
CA GLU A 94 -13.48 -12.54 12.85
C GLU A 94 -12.15 -11.87 13.21
N ILE A 95 -11.91 -11.50 14.47
CA ILE A 95 -10.69 -10.81 14.90
C ILE A 95 -9.40 -11.56 14.57
N GLU A 96 -9.47 -12.89 14.50
CA GLU A 96 -8.33 -13.73 14.15
C GLU A 96 -7.85 -13.55 12.70
N ILE A 97 -8.61 -12.84 11.84
CA ILE A 97 -8.15 -12.47 10.50
C ILE A 97 -6.82 -11.74 10.52
N ILE A 98 -6.51 -10.99 11.58
CA ILE A 98 -5.25 -10.27 11.77
C ILE A 98 -4.05 -11.24 11.71
N LYS A 99 -4.22 -12.49 12.15
CA LYS A 99 -3.16 -13.51 12.10
C LYS A 99 -2.77 -13.87 10.67
N SER A 100 -3.69 -13.74 9.72
CA SER A 100 -3.40 -13.99 8.30
C SER A 100 -2.39 -13.00 7.72
N TRP A 101 -2.14 -11.88 8.41
CA TRP A 101 -1.18 -10.86 7.97
C TRP A 101 0.24 -11.09 8.51
N ASP A 102 0.45 -12.09 9.37
CA ASP A 102 1.76 -12.48 9.90
C ASP A 102 2.72 -12.82 8.75
N GLY A 103 3.86 -12.13 8.68
CA GLY A 103 4.83 -12.30 7.60
C GLY A 103 4.42 -11.64 6.27
N ILE A 104 3.23 -11.05 6.17
CA ILE A 104 2.75 -10.37 4.96
C ILE A 104 2.98 -8.86 5.06
N VAL A 105 2.61 -8.26 6.20
CA VAL A 105 2.67 -6.80 6.42
C VAL A 105 3.62 -6.45 7.56
N THR A 106 4.11 -5.21 7.52
CA THR A 106 4.82 -4.62 8.66
C THR A 106 3.82 -4.09 9.68
N PHE A 107 3.79 -4.71 10.85
CA PHE A 107 3.07 -4.21 12.02
C PHE A 107 3.87 -3.13 12.73
N SER A 108 3.18 -2.08 13.16
CA SER A 108 3.74 -1.07 14.04
C SER A 108 3.66 -1.52 15.51
N ASP A 109 3.85 -0.58 16.43
CA ASP A 109 3.67 -0.84 17.86
C ASP A 109 2.22 -1.26 18.16
N PHE A 110 2.06 -2.38 18.88
CA PHE A 110 0.73 -2.96 19.13
C PHE A 110 -0.12 -2.10 20.07
N ASP A 111 0.50 -1.36 21.00
CA ASP A 111 -0.25 -0.47 21.90
C ASP A 111 -0.80 0.73 21.13
N GLN A 112 -0.09 1.20 20.10
CA GLN A 112 -0.60 2.24 19.19
C GLN A 112 -1.71 1.71 18.27
N MET A 113 -1.63 0.45 17.84
CA MET A 113 -2.64 -0.18 16.99
C MET A 113 -3.91 -0.56 17.76
N ASN A 114 -3.79 -0.92 19.04
CA ASN A 114 -4.92 -1.28 19.88
C ASN A 114 -5.56 -0.04 20.53
N LEU A 115 -6.60 0.51 19.91
CA LEU A 115 -7.30 1.67 20.48
C LEU A 115 -8.30 1.29 21.58
N ILE A 116 -8.99 0.16 21.40
CA ILE A 116 -10.00 -0.40 22.31
C ILE A 116 -9.91 -1.92 22.24
N ASP A 117 -9.90 -2.58 23.40
CA ASP A 117 -9.99 -4.03 23.50
C ASP A 117 -10.69 -4.40 24.82
N LYS A 118 -12.03 -4.45 24.80
CA LYS A 118 -12.82 -4.60 26.03
C LYS A 118 -12.73 -6.01 26.62
N ASP A 119 -12.58 -6.99 25.74
CA ASP A 119 -12.64 -8.42 26.09
C ASP A 119 -11.24 -9.09 26.02
N GLY A 120 -10.19 -8.34 25.65
CA GLY A 120 -8.81 -8.83 25.55
C GLY A 120 -8.49 -9.66 24.29
N HIS A 121 -9.46 -9.80 23.38
CA HIS A 121 -9.32 -10.62 22.18
C HIS A 121 -8.35 -10.02 21.17
N LEU A 122 -8.29 -8.69 21.05
CA LEU A 122 -7.38 -8.04 20.12
C LEU A 122 -5.93 -8.20 20.58
N THR A 123 -5.66 -7.90 21.84
CA THR A 123 -4.34 -8.04 22.47
C THR A 123 -3.86 -9.49 22.38
N LYS A 124 -4.73 -10.45 22.71
CA LYS A 124 -4.40 -11.88 22.59
C LYS A 124 -4.05 -12.27 21.15
N THR A 125 -4.77 -11.72 20.17
CA THR A 125 -4.52 -11.99 18.76
C THR A 125 -3.20 -11.39 18.29
N LEU A 126 -2.95 -10.12 18.60
CA LEU A 126 -1.71 -9.43 18.25
C LEU A 126 -0.48 -10.12 18.86
N ASN A 127 -0.57 -10.60 20.11
CA ASN A 127 0.52 -11.33 20.77
C ASN A 127 0.86 -12.68 20.12
N GLN A 128 0.05 -13.18 19.17
CA GLN A 128 0.35 -14.39 18.41
C GLN A 128 1.11 -14.13 17.12
N ILE A 129 1.21 -12.87 16.67
CA ILE A 129 1.97 -12.50 15.47
C ILE A 129 3.46 -12.69 15.74
N LYS A 130 4.11 -13.55 14.94
CA LYS A 130 5.54 -13.88 15.10
C LYS A 130 6.43 -12.95 14.29
N THR A 131 6.01 -12.60 13.08
CA THR A 131 6.78 -11.83 12.11
C THR A 131 6.18 -10.44 11.95
N LYS A 132 6.56 -9.53 12.86
CA LYS A 132 6.10 -8.13 12.83
C LYS A 132 6.65 -7.33 11.64
N SER A 133 7.83 -7.69 11.16
CA SER A 133 8.51 -7.00 10.06
C SER A 133 9.07 -8.06 9.11
N PRO A 134 8.39 -8.35 7.99
CA PRO A 134 8.82 -9.40 7.08
C PRO A 134 10.17 -9.07 6.42
N GLU A 135 11.01 -10.09 6.24
CA GLU A 135 12.22 -9.95 5.44
C GLU A 135 11.83 -9.73 3.97
N ARG A 136 12.14 -8.55 3.43
CA ARG A 136 11.75 -8.18 2.06
C ARG A 136 12.79 -8.55 1.01
N ILE A 137 14.07 -8.51 1.37
CA ILE A 137 15.20 -8.72 0.46
C ILE A 137 15.59 -10.21 0.47
N THR A 138 14.71 -11.04 -0.08
CA THR A 138 14.96 -12.47 -0.27
C THR A 138 15.15 -12.78 -1.75
N ASN A 139 15.86 -13.86 -2.07
CA ASN A 139 16.02 -14.32 -3.45
C ASN A 139 14.66 -14.57 -4.12
N GLU A 140 13.71 -15.14 -3.37
CA GLU A 140 12.34 -15.41 -3.85
C GLU A 140 11.60 -14.11 -4.20
N ASN A 141 11.61 -13.11 -3.31
CA ASN A 141 10.95 -11.84 -3.56
C ASN A 141 11.60 -11.08 -4.73
N ILE A 142 12.93 -11.04 -4.78
CA ILE A 142 13.66 -10.40 -5.87
C ILE A 142 13.37 -11.08 -7.21
N LEU A 143 13.32 -12.42 -7.24
CA LEU A 143 12.95 -13.19 -8.42
C LEU A 143 11.53 -12.88 -8.87
N TRP A 144 10.56 -12.92 -7.95
CA TRP A 144 9.15 -12.63 -8.24
C TRP A 144 8.95 -11.20 -8.77
N LEU A 145 9.63 -10.21 -8.17
CA LEU A 145 9.60 -8.82 -8.64
C LEU A 145 10.17 -8.69 -10.05
N SER A 146 11.29 -9.37 -10.33
CA SER A 146 11.94 -9.33 -11.63
C SER A 146 11.09 -9.99 -12.72
N GLN A 147 10.47 -11.14 -12.41
CA GLN A 147 9.52 -11.81 -13.32
C GLN A 147 8.28 -10.94 -13.58
N SER A 148 7.73 -10.32 -12.53
CA SER A 148 6.57 -9.43 -12.64
C SER A 148 6.89 -8.17 -13.47
N LEU A 149 8.09 -7.60 -13.28
CA LEU A 149 8.58 -6.49 -14.08
C LEU A 149 8.65 -6.85 -15.56
N LEU A 150 9.25 -8.00 -15.91
CA LEU A 150 9.36 -8.45 -17.30
C LEU A 150 7.99 -8.66 -17.95
N ASN A 151 7.05 -9.26 -17.21
CA ASN A 151 5.68 -9.46 -17.68
C ASN A 151 5.03 -8.12 -18.06
N VAL A 152 5.09 -7.13 -17.17
CA VAL A 152 4.48 -5.82 -17.43
C VAL A 152 5.24 -5.05 -18.51
N VAL A 153 6.57 -5.07 -18.51
CA VAL A 153 7.39 -4.42 -19.55
C VAL A 153 7.05 -4.95 -20.95
N LEU A 154 6.85 -6.27 -21.10
CA LEU A 154 6.39 -6.85 -22.36
C LEU A 154 4.99 -6.36 -22.75
N THR A 155 4.05 -6.35 -21.80
CA THR A 155 2.70 -5.80 -22.02
C THR A 155 2.76 -4.33 -22.46
N THR A 156 3.50 -3.48 -21.75
CA THR A 156 3.65 -2.05 -22.09
C THR A 156 4.29 -1.86 -23.47
N SER A 157 5.32 -2.65 -23.82
CA SER A 157 5.92 -2.63 -25.16
C SER A 157 4.89 -2.89 -26.25
N ASN A 158 4.06 -3.93 -26.08
CA ASN A 158 3.02 -4.29 -27.05
C ASN A 158 1.91 -3.24 -27.14
N LEU A 159 1.63 -2.50 -26.07
CA LEU A 159 0.67 -1.39 -26.08
C LEU A 159 1.22 -0.19 -26.87
N ILE A 160 2.50 0.14 -26.67
CA ILE A 160 3.16 1.23 -27.41
C ILE A 160 3.21 0.92 -28.91
N LYS A 161 3.55 -0.31 -29.30
CA LYS A 161 3.56 -0.74 -30.72
C LYS A 161 2.19 -0.65 -31.40
N ARG A 162 1.12 -0.84 -30.63
CA ARG A 162 -0.27 -0.70 -31.11
C ARG A 162 -0.78 0.74 -31.04
N GLU A 163 0.06 1.67 -30.60
CA GLU A 163 -0.30 3.08 -30.39
C GLU A 163 -1.44 3.27 -29.36
N GLU A 164 -1.65 2.30 -28.47
CA GLU A 164 -2.62 2.37 -27.36
C GLU A 164 -2.03 3.22 -26.21
N PHE A 165 -1.64 4.46 -26.48
CA PHE A 165 -0.81 5.26 -25.57
C PHE A 165 -1.45 5.55 -24.20
N ALA A 166 -2.77 5.70 -24.11
CA ALA A 166 -3.45 5.82 -22.82
C ALA A 166 -3.33 4.54 -21.97
N HIS A 167 -3.44 3.38 -22.62
CA HIS A 167 -3.28 2.09 -21.97
C HIS A 167 -1.81 1.82 -21.62
N ALA A 168 -0.88 2.19 -22.49
CA ALA A 168 0.55 2.15 -22.21
C ALA A 168 0.92 3.05 -21.02
N HIS A 169 0.38 4.26 -20.95
CA HIS A 169 0.57 5.19 -19.83
C HIS A 169 0.09 4.60 -18.51
N HIS A 170 -1.11 4.00 -18.48
CA HIS A 170 -1.60 3.28 -17.31
C HIS A 170 -0.70 2.08 -16.96
N SER A 171 -0.33 1.25 -17.94
CA SER A 171 0.55 0.09 -17.75
C SER A 171 1.94 0.47 -17.21
N LEU A 172 2.47 1.63 -17.62
CA LEU A 172 3.76 2.16 -17.17
C LEU A 172 3.79 2.39 -15.65
N SER A 173 2.66 2.72 -15.02
CA SER A 173 2.58 2.84 -13.56
C SER A 173 2.93 1.55 -12.83
N ASN A 174 2.60 0.38 -13.41
CA ASN A 174 2.97 -0.92 -12.87
C ASN A 174 4.47 -1.19 -13.08
N VAL A 175 5.04 -0.82 -14.22
CA VAL A 175 6.50 -0.89 -14.46
C VAL A 175 7.25 -0.09 -13.40
N GLN A 176 6.82 1.16 -13.16
CA GLN A 176 7.39 2.04 -12.14
C GLN A 176 7.31 1.42 -10.74
N LYS A 177 6.18 0.79 -10.39
CA LYS A 177 5.98 0.12 -9.10
C LYS A 177 6.98 -1.03 -8.87
N TYR A 178 7.18 -1.91 -9.85
CA TYR A 178 8.14 -3.01 -9.74
C TYR A 178 9.59 -2.52 -9.71
N LEU A 179 9.94 -1.56 -10.55
CA LEU A 179 11.26 -0.92 -10.52
C LEU A 179 11.55 -0.30 -9.15
N LEU A 180 10.55 0.34 -8.54
CA LEU A 180 10.73 0.98 -7.25
C LEU A 180 10.94 -0.02 -6.11
N TRP A 181 10.28 -1.18 -6.13
CA TRP A 181 10.60 -2.26 -5.19
C TRP A 181 12.03 -2.78 -5.37
N LEU A 182 12.50 -2.95 -6.60
CA LEU A 182 13.88 -3.36 -6.88
C LEU A 182 14.89 -2.28 -6.43
N ILE A 183 14.61 -1.00 -6.64
CA ILE A 183 15.42 0.10 -6.10
C ILE A 183 15.50 -0.02 -4.58
N ARG A 184 14.37 -0.16 -3.89
CA ARG A 184 14.32 -0.29 -2.42
C ARG A 184 15.09 -1.50 -1.91
N ALA A 185 15.00 -2.63 -2.60
CA ALA A 185 15.80 -3.82 -2.29
C ALA A 185 17.30 -3.52 -2.47
N ARG A 186 17.67 -2.89 -3.58
CA ARG A 186 19.06 -2.57 -3.91
C ARG A 186 19.75 -1.65 -2.90
N ILE A 187 19.02 -0.67 -2.36
CA ILE A 187 19.57 0.31 -1.40
C ILE A 187 19.24 -0.03 0.06
N ASN A 188 18.61 -1.19 0.31
CA ASN A 188 18.20 -1.64 1.63
C ASN A 188 17.26 -0.63 2.37
N LYS A 189 16.22 -0.15 1.68
CA LYS A 189 15.21 0.80 2.19
C LYS A 189 13.79 0.25 2.08
N THR A 190 13.48 -0.74 2.90
CA THR A 190 12.26 -1.58 2.82
C THR A 190 11.13 -1.15 3.77
N GLN A 191 11.28 -0.02 4.47
CA GLN A 191 10.37 0.47 5.51
C GLN A 191 8.92 0.67 5.01
N HIS A 192 8.78 1.14 3.77
CA HIS A 192 7.51 1.39 3.10
C HIS A 192 7.22 0.35 2.02
N TRP A 193 7.45 -0.93 2.28
CA TRP A 193 7.33 -1.97 1.26
C TRP A 193 5.91 -2.09 0.69
N GLU A 194 4.88 -1.98 1.51
CA GLU A 194 3.48 -2.10 1.09
C GLU A 194 3.04 -0.92 0.21
N SER A 195 3.69 0.24 0.37
CA SER A 195 3.45 1.46 -0.39
C SER A 195 4.79 2.05 -0.85
N PRO A 196 5.42 1.49 -1.89
CA PRO A 196 6.82 1.79 -2.21
C PRO A 196 7.08 3.25 -2.58
N THR A 197 6.05 4.01 -2.95
CA THR A 197 6.14 5.45 -3.22
C THR A 197 6.06 6.33 -1.97
N LYS A 198 5.63 5.80 -0.81
CA LYS A 198 5.53 6.55 0.44
C LYS A 198 6.91 7.06 0.85
N SER A 199 6.98 8.36 1.16
CA SER A 199 8.20 9.06 1.61
C SER A 199 9.40 8.92 0.67
N LEU A 200 9.17 8.62 -0.62
CA LEU A 200 10.23 8.30 -1.56
C LEU A 200 11.30 9.41 -1.65
N GLU A 201 10.87 10.67 -1.66
CA GLU A 201 11.73 11.86 -1.71
C GLU A 201 12.73 11.94 -0.54
N LYS A 202 12.43 11.26 0.57
CA LYS A 202 13.23 11.26 1.80
C LYS A 202 14.01 9.95 1.99
N ASP A 203 13.40 8.84 1.57
CA ASP A 203 13.92 7.50 1.83
C ASP A 203 15.15 7.15 0.99
N ILE A 204 15.24 7.70 -0.23
CA ILE A 204 16.24 7.31 -1.23
C ILE A 204 17.09 8.51 -1.65
N ASP A 205 18.33 8.24 -2.10
CA ASP A 205 19.22 9.29 -2.56
C ASP A 205 18.81 9.88 -3.93
N MET A 206 19.40 11.03 -4.25
CA MET A 206 19.11 11.76 -5.49
C MET A 206 19.46 10.98 -6.76
N THR A 207 20.37 10.01 -6.71
CA THR A 207 20.73 9.20 -7.88
C THR A 207 19.56 8.32 -8.27
N TRP A 208 19.01 7.58 -7.31
CA TRP A 208 17.87 6.70 -7.55
C TRP A 208 16.57 7.47 -7.75
N TYR A 209 16.37 8.58 -7.04
CA TYR A 209 15.19 9.43 -7.23
C TYR A 209 15.18 10.05 -8.64
N SER A 210 16.34 10.50 -9.13
CA SER A 210 16.46 11.02 -10.51
C SER A 210 16.21 9.93 -11.54
N ALA A 211 16.74 8.71 -11.33
CA ALA A 211 16.44 7.58 -12.20
C ALA A 211 14.94 7.26 -12.24
N TYR A 212 14.26 7.25 -11.09
CA TYR A 212 12.81 7.06 -11.01
C TYR A 212 12.03 8.16 -11.76
N LYS A 213 12.46 9.41 -11.70
CA LYS A 213 11.82 10.49 -12.47
C LYS A 213 11.83 10.25 -13.98
N THR A 214 12.93 9.71 -14.52
CA THR A 214 13.08 9.48 -15.96
C THR A 214 12.13 8.43 -16.54
N ILE A 215 11.51 7.60 -15.69
CA ILE A 215 10.56 6.55 -16.09
C ILE A 215 9.10 6.98 -15.92
N THR A 216 8.86 8.24 -15.61
CA THR A 216 7.52 8.86 -15.55
C THR A 216 7.23 9.66 -16.81
N SER A 217 5.95 9.80 -17.17
CA SER A 217 5.53 10.59 -18.33
C SER A 217 4.11 11.15 -18.16
N ASP A 218 3.82 12.23 -18.88
CA ASP A 218 2.48 12.66 -19.20
C ASP A 218 1.89 11.83 -20.35
N LEU A 219 0.64 12.10 -20.75
CA LEU A 219 -0.01 11.43 -21.88
C LEU A 219 0.45 12.03 -23.22
N ASN A 220 1.75 11.96 -23.48
CA ASN A 220 2.35 12.32 -24.76
C ASN A 220 3.08 11.10 -25.33
N PRO A 221 2.79 10.66 -26.58
CA PRO A 221 3.40 9.48 -27.18
C PRO A 221 4.94 9.45 -27.12
N LYS A 222 5.60 10.59 -27.39
CA LYS A 222 7.07 10.68 -27.37
C LYS A 222 7.61 10.53 -25.96
N ASN A 223 6.94 11.12 -24.97
CA ASN A 223 7.37 11.04 -23.57
C ASN A 223 7.12 9.64 -23.00
N ILE A 224 6.03 8.97 -23.38
CA ILE A 224 5.77 7.58 -22.99
C ILE A 224 6.83 6.64 -23.57
N ILE A 225 7.17 6.80 -24.85
CA ILE A 225 8.25 6.05 -25.50
C ILE A 225 9.57 6.25 -24.75
N LEU A 226 9.95 7.51 -24.49
CA LEU A 226 11.18 7.82 -23.77
C LEU A 226 11.19 7.26 -22.33
N ALA A 227 10.09 7.39 -21.59
CA ALA A 227 9.97 6.85 -20.24
C ALA A 227 10.03 5.31 -20.22
N PHE A 228 9.48 4.66 -21.24
CA PHE A 228 9.57 3.21 -21.42
C PHE A 228 11.01 2.78 -21.74
N GLU A 229 11.72 3.48 -22.63
CA GLU A 229 13.14 3.21 -22.91
C GLU A 229 14.01 3.38 -21.64
N ASN A 230 13.78 4.45 -20.88
CA ASN A 230 14.45 4.65 -19.59
C ASN A 230 14.12 3.54 -18.59
N SER A 231 12.90 3.01 -18.62
CA SER A 231 12.51 1.88 -17.78
C SER A 231 13.30 0.63 -18.15
N LEU A 232 13.50 0.35 -19.44
CA LEU A 232 14.34 -0.77 -19.89
C LEU A 232 15.79 -0.60 -19.42
N ASN A 233 16.34 0.61 -19.52
CA ASN A 233 17.72 0.90 -19.08
C ASN A 233 17.88 0.71 -17.56
N LEU A 234 16.89 1.17 -16.79
CA LEU A 234 16.89 1.02 -15.34
C LEU A 234 16.70 -0.43 -14.90
N SER A 235 15.85 -1.21 -15.60
CA SER A 235 15.70 -2.65 -15.39
C SER A 235 17.03 -3.38 -15.53
N GLU A 236 17.77 -3.12 -16.62
CA GLU A 236 19.07 -3.74 -16.89
C GLU A 236 20.09 -3.41 -15.79
N LYS A 237 20.20 -2.13 -15.43
CA LYS A 237 21.05 -1.69 -14.31
C LYS A 237 20.71 -2.40 -13.00
N LEU A 238 19.42 -2.48 -12.65
CA LEU A 238 18.98 -3.14 -11.42
C LEU A 238 19.20 -4.65 -11.48
N PHE A 239 19.02 -5.28 -12.64
CA PHE A 239 19.26 -6.71 -12.81
C PHE A 239 20.74 -7.04 -12.58
N ASP A 240 21.64 -6.23 -13.11
CA ASP A 240 23.08 -6.38 -12.88
C ASP A 240 23.45 -6.15 -11.41
N GLU A 241 22.95 -5.06 -10.82
CA GLU A 241 23.29 -4.70 -9.44
C GLU A 241 22.70 -5.65 -8.38
N LEU A 242 21.56 -6.27 -8.67
CA LEU A 242 20.93 -7.30 -7.83
C LEU A 242 21.35 -8.72 -8.20
N LYS A 243 22.20 -8.90 -9.21
CA LYS A 243 22.68 -10.20 -9.70
C LYS A 243 21.54 -11.15 -10.08
N ILE A 244 20.55 -10.61 -10.79
CA ILE A 244 19.41 -11.37 -11.29
C ILE A 244 19.88 -12.42 -12.31
N GLU A 245 19.20 -13.56 -12.35
CA GLU A 245 19.54 -14.67 -13.24
C GLU A 245 19.67 -14.24 -14.71
N THR A 246 20.72 -14.73 -15.39
CA THR A 246 21.03 -14.41 -16.79
C THR A 246 19.82 -14.59 -17.73
N LYS A 247 19.00 -15.63 -17.49
CA LYS A 247 17.80 -15.89 -18.28
C LYS A 247 16.80 -14.73 -18.26
N LEU A 248 16.64 -14.03 -17.14
CA LEU A 248 15.74 -12.88 -17.05
C LEU A 248 16.32 -11.66 -17.79
N ASN A 249 17.65 -11.48 -17.75
CA ASN A 249 18.35 -10.50 -18.56
C ASN A 249 18.20 -10.76 -20.07
N GLU A 250 18.29 -12.02 -20.50
CA GLU A 250 18.05 -12.42 -21.90
C GLU A 250 16.62 -12.06 -22.36
N ILE A 251 15.61 -12.30 -21.51
CA ILE A 251 14.22 -11.92 -21.81
C ILE A 251 14.09 -10.40 -21.94
N LEU A 252 14.69 -9.62 -21.03
CA LEU A 252 14.68 -8.15 -21.12
C LEU A 252 15.30 -7.67 -22.44
N HIS A 253 16.41 -8.28 -22.85
CA HIS A 253 17.09 -7.98 -24.10
C HIS A 253 16.21 -8.27 -25.32
N GLU A 254 15.55 -9.43 -25.34
CA GLU A 254 14.61 -9.78 -26.42
C GLU A 254 13.41 -8.83 -26.49
N ILE A 255 12.88 -8.38 -25.34
CA ILE A 255 11.82 -7.36 -25.34
C ILE A 255 12.32 -6.06 -25.97
N ARG A 256 13.52 -5.59 -25.60
CA ARG A 256 14.12 -4.37 -26.15
C ARG A 256 14.39 -4.49 -27.65
N LYS A 257 14.90 -5.64 -28.10
CA LYS A 257 15.22 -5.89 -29.51
C LYS A 257 13.96 -5.86 -30.37
N ASN A 258 12.88 -6.47 -29.90
CA ASN A 258 11.62 -6.51 -30.62
C ASN A 258 10.81 -5.20 -30.49
N TYR A 259 11.20 -4.29 -29.59
CA TYR A 259 10.56 -2.98 -29.41
C TYR A 259 10.96 -1.96 -30.47
N ARG A 260 12.23 -1.99 -30.88
CA ARG A 260 12.79 -1.16 -31.97
C ARG A 260 12.39 -1.71 -33.34
#